data_AF-A0AA93AP32-F1
#
_entry.id   AF-A0AA93AP32-F1
#
_cell.length_a   1.000
_cell.length_b   1.000
_cell.length_c   1.000
_cell.angle_alpha   90.00
_cell.angle_beta   90.00
_cell.angle_gamma   90.00
#
_symmetry.space_group_name_H-M   'P 1'
#
loop_
_entity.id
_entity.type
_entity.pdbx_description
1 polymer ?
#
loop_
_entity_poly.entity_id
_entity_poly.type
_entity_poly.pdbx_seq_one_letter_code
_entity_poly.pdbx_strand_id
1 'polypeptide(L)'
;MACSMCGKNGHNARSCTQNTGVASTPNGRDRMIIAIDNSDEESLNEIASIVMKAKRKIDPRARGTIVIGDEQSLPHKILQLIENKGGDDEPK
;
A
#
# COMPACT_ATOMS: atom_id res chain seq x y z
N MET A 1 -28.04 21.22 13.88
CA MET A 1 -27.59 19.82 14.06
C MET A 1 -26.07 19.80 13.89
N ALA A 2 -25.34 19.40 14.93
CA ALA A 2 -23.90 19.23 14.90
C ALA A 2 -23.55 17.78 14.57
N CYS A 3 -22.56 17.56 13.72
CA CYS A 3 -22.09 16.23 13.37
C CYS A 3 -21.38 15.59 14.58
N SER A 4 -21.80 14.39 14.98
CA SER A 4 -21.15 13.66 16.09
C SER A 4 -19.74 13.15 15.77
N MET A 5 -19.35 13.14 14.48
CA MET A 5 -18.02 12.69 14.04
C MET A 5 -16.99 13.84 14.00
N CYS A 6 -17.37 15.02 13.50
CA CYS A 6 -16.43 16.12 13.27
C CYS A 6 -16.77 17.41 14.06
N GLY A 7 -17.87 17.43 14.81
CA GLY A 7 -18.29 18.56 15.65
C GLY A 7 -18.83 19.79 14.89
N LYS A 8 -18.80 19.81 13.55
CA LYS A 8 -19.27 20.95 12.75
C LYS A 8 -20.80 20.94 12.58
N ASN A 9 -21.39 22.13 12.49
CA ASN A 9 -22.81 22.33 12.24
C ASN A 9 -23.16 22.24 10.75
N GLY A 10 -24.38 21.80 10.43
CA GLY A 10 -24.93 21.81 9.07
C GLY A 10 -25.01 20.45 8.38
N HIS A 11 -24.57 19.37 9.03
CA HIS A 11 -24.73 17.99 8.56
C HIS A 11 -24.76 17.01 9.74
N ASN A 12 -25.14 15.76 9.50
CA ASN A 12 -25.07 14.68 10.49
C ASN A 12 -23.97 13.67 10.15
N ALA A 13 -23.69 12.71 11.04
CA ALA A 13 -22.61 11.73 10.83
C ALA A 13 -22.73 10.93 9.53
N ARG A 14 -23.95 10.64 9.06
CA ARG A 14 -24.20 9.87 7.84
C ARG A 14 -23.86 10.64 6.56
N SER A 15 -23.94 11.97 6.62
CA SER A 15 -23.65 12.86 5.49
C SER A 15 -22.36 13.65 5.69
N CYS A 16 -21.48 13.21 6.60
CA CYS A 16 -20.21 13.85 6.86
C CYS A 16 -19.21 13.52 5.74
N THR A 17 -18.70 14.51 5.04
CA THR A 17 -17.68 14.31 4.00
C THR A 17 -16.32 13.91 4.56
N GLN A 18 -16.10 14.08 5.87
CA GLN A 18 -14.94 13.53 6.58
C GLN A 18 -15.16 12.07 7.03
N ASN A 19 -16.31 11.48 6.71
CA ASN A 19 -16.57 10.05 6.87
C ASN A 19 -16.07 9.23 5.67
N THR A 20 -15.36 9.83 4.72
CA THR A 20 -14.55 9.05 3.78
C THR A 20 -13.48 8.37 4.61
N GLY A 21 -13.57 7.05 4.79
CA GLY A 21 -12.71 6.22 5.64
C GLY A 21 -11.23 6.16 5.24
N VAL A 22 -10.65 7.28 4.80
CA VAL A 22 -9.22 7.51 4.87
C VAL A 22 -8.95 7.91 6.32
N ALA A 23 -8.89 6.89 7.18
CA ALA A 23 -8.25 7.04 8.46
C ALA A 23 -6.82 7.51 8.18
N SER A 24 -6.56 8.81 8.28
CA SER A 24 -5.23 9.33 8.54
C SER A 24 -4.89 8.92 9.98
N THR A 25 -4.67 7.63 10.19
CA THR A 25 -4.02 7.13 11.39
C THR A 25 -2.59 7.66 11.34
N PRO A 26 -2.12 8.38 12.37
CA PRO A 26 -0.70 8.72 12.52
C PRO A 26 0.20 7.47 12.64
N ASN A 27 -0.41 6.28 12.76
CA ASN A 27 0.20 4.96 12.80
C ASN A 27 0.05 4.17 11.49
N GLY A 28 -0.35 4.81 10.39
CA GLY A 28 -0.33 4.19 9.08
C GLY A 28 1.12 3.93 8.69
N ARG A 29 1.52 2.67 8.53
CA ARG A 29 2.83 2.34 7.94
C ARG A 29 2.93 3.09 6.61
N ASP A 30 3.84 4.06 6.50
CA ASP A 30 4.07 4.76 5.23
C ASP A 30 4.41 3.73 4.15
N ARG A 31 3.71 3.79 3.02
CA ARG A 31 3.87 2.86 1.89
C ARG A 31 4.06 3.67 0.61
N MET A 32 4.93 3.17 -0.26
CA MET A 32 5.16 3.70 -1.60
C MET A 32 4.74 2.64 -2.62
N ILE A 33 3.96 3.05 -3.63
CA ILE A 33 3.60 2.22 -4.80
C ILE A 33 4.27 2.86 -6.02
N ILE A 34 4.94 2.04 -6.82
CA ILE A 34 5.60 2.45 -8.07
C ILE A 34 5.01 1.59 -9.18
N ALA A 35 4.40 2.24 -10.17
CA ALA A 35 3.96 1.61 -11.42
C ALA A 35 4.96 1.98 -12.52
N ILE A 36 5.41 0.99 -13.29
CA ILE A 36 6.36 1.16 -14.39
C ILE A 36 5.77 0.43 -15.59
N ASP A 37 5.36 1.20 -16.59
CA ASP A 37 4.75 0.70 -17.83
C ASP A 37 5.72 0.88 -19.01
N ASN A 38 5.44 0.20 -20.12
CA ASN A 38 6.21 0.31 -21.37
C ASN A 38 7.71 -0.02 -21.22
N SER A 39 8.01 -1.13 -20.52
CA SER A 39 9.35 -1.69 -20.35
C SER A 39 9.30 -3.19 -20.66
N ASP A 40 10.39 -3.73 -21.22
CA ASP A 40 10.57 -5.17 -21.35
C ASP A 40 10.85 -5.84 -19.98
N GLU A 41 10.70 -7.16 -19.94
CA GLU A 41 10.84 -7.95 -18.71
C GLU A 41 12.27 -7.91 -18.15
N GLU A 42 13.29 -7.81 -18.99
CA GLU A 42 14.70 -7.76 -18.57
C GLU A 42 14.99 -6.45 -17.82
N SER A 43 14.57 -5.33 -18.40
CA SER A 43 14.65 -4.00 -17.80
C SER A 43 13.89 -3.92 -16.47
N LEU A 44 12.70 -4.53 -16.37
CA LEU A 44 11.93 -4.58 -15.12
C LEU A 44 12.64 -5.38 -14.03
N ASN A 45 13.29 -6.48 -14.39
CA ASN A 45 14.09 -7.28 -13.46
C ASN A 45 15.33 -6.53 -12.98
N GLU A 46 16.00 -5.78 -13.86
CA GLU A 46 17.15 -4.96 -13.48
C GLU A 46 16.75 -3.88 -12.46
N ILE A 47 15.67 -3.14 -12.75
CA ILE A 47 15.10 -2.14 -11.85
C ILE A 47 14.76 -2.77 -10.49
N ALA A 48 14.08 -3.93 -10.50
CA ALA A 48 13.73 -4.64 -9.28
C ALA A 48 14.97 -4.99 -8.45
N SER A 49 16.05 -5.44 -9.10
CA SER A 49 17.30 -5.78 -8.42
C SER A 49 17.95 -4.56 -7.74
N ILE A 50 17.92 -3.41 -8.41
CA ILE A 50 18.48 -2.15 -7.90
C ILE A 50 17.66 -1.68 -6.70
N VAL A 51 16.33 -1.70 -6.80
CA VAL A 51 15.43 -1.32 -5.70
C VAL A 51 15.66 -2.22 -4.49
N MET A 52 15.80 -3.53 -4.68
CA MET A 52 16.08 -4.46 -3.57
C MET A 52 17.44 -4.18 -2.92
N LYS A 53 18.49 -3.92 -3.71
CA LYS A 53 19.83 -3.55 -3.21
C LYS A 53 19.78 -2.24 -2.43
N ALA A 54 19.12 -1.21 -2.99
CA ALA A 54 18.96 0.10 -2.37
C ALA A 54 18.20 0.00 -1.05
N LYS A 55 17.07 -0.71 -1.02
CA LYS A 55 16.29 -0.96 0.21
C LYS A 55 17.17 -1.58 1.29
N ARG A 56 17.93 -2.62 0.95
CA ARG A 56 18.79 -3.35 1.89
C ARG A 56 19.91 -2.46 2.45
N LYS A 57 20.39 -1.49 1.67
CA LYS A 57 21.41 -0.51 2.09
C LYS A 57 20.84 0.62 2.94
N ILE A 58 19.63 1.11 2.63
CA ILE A 58 19.00 2.26 3.30
C ILE A 58 18.35 1.82 4.62
N ASP A 59 17.52 0.76 4.58
CA ASP A 59 16.87 0.21 5.75
C ASP A 59 16.74 -1.33 5.62
N PRO A 60 17.64 -2.09 6.27
CA PRO A 60 17.59 -3.55 6.28
C PRO A 60 16.30 -4.14 6.87
N ARG A 61 15.57 -3.38 7.71
CA ARG A 61 14.34 -3.83 8.38
C ARG A 61 13.10 -3.60 7.53
N ALA A 62 13.18 -2.71 6.54
CA ALA A 62 12.06 -2.42 5.64
C ALA A 62 11.63 -3.69 4.90
N ARG A 63 10.33 -3.98 4.89
CA ARG A 63 9.74 -5.09 4.13
C ARG A 63 9.11 -4.53 2.85
N GLY A 64 9.43 -5.14 1.72
CA GLY A 64 8.91 -4.74 0.42
C GLY A 64 8.77 -5.96 -0.47
N THR A 65 7.71 -5.98 -1.26
CA THR A 65 7.46 -7.00 -2.27
C THR A 65 7.39 -6.28 -3.61
N ILE A 66 8.09 -6.80 -4.60
CA ILE A 66 8.03 -6.30 -5.99
C ILE A 66 7.20 -7.31 -6.77
N VAL A 67 6.21 -6.82 -7.51
CA VAL A 67 5.37 -7.64 -8.38
C VAL A 67 5.68 -7.26 -9.80
N ILE A 68 6.03 -8.26 -10.60
CA ILE A 68 6.22 -8.12 -12.05
C ILE A 68 5.16 -8.98 -12.73
N GLY A 69 4.48 -8.40 -13.71
CA GLY A 69 3.41 -9.06 -14.45
C GLY A 69 2.85 -8.15 -15.52
N ASP A 70 2.11 -8.78 -16.43
CA ASP A 70 1.24 -8.16 -17.42
C ASP A 70 -0.02 -7.56 -16.78
N GLU A 71 -0.71 -6.68 -17.54
CA GLU A 71 -1.90 -5.94 -17.12
C GLU A 71 -3.02 -6.85 -16.58
N GLN A 72 -3.11 -8.08 -17.08
CA GLN A 72 -4.15 -9.04 -16.67
C GLN A 72 -3.78 -9.79 -15.38
N SER A 73 -2.50 -10.12 -15.20
CA SER A 73 -2.04 -10.87 -14.01
C SER A 73 -1.73 -9.98 -12.79
N LEU A 74 -1.40 -8.71 -13.00
CA LEU A 74 -1.04 -7.77 -11.94
C LEU A 74 -2.12 -7.57 -10.87
N PRO A 75 -3.41 -7.32 -11.20
CA PRO A 75 -4.44 -7.10 -10.18
C PRO A 75 -4.58 -8.29 -9.23
N HIS A 76 -4.59 -9.51 -9.79
CA HIS A 76 -4.70 -10.74 -9.01
C HIS A 76 -3.48 -10.96 -8.11
N LYS A 77 -2.27 -10.73 -8.62
CA LYS A 77 -1.03 -10.86 -7.83
C LYS A 77 -0.97 -9.84 -6.68
N ILE A 78 -1.42 -8.61 -6.91
CA ILE A 78 -1.46 -7.57 -5.88
C ILE A 78 -2.46 -7.94 -4.78
N LEU A 79 -3.65 -8.43 -5.15
CA LEU A 79 -4.67 -8.87 -4.18
C LEU A 79 -4.15 -9.98 -3.27
N GLN A 80 -3.49 -11.00 -3.84
CA GLN A 80 -2.90 -12.11 -3.05
C GLN A 80 -1.87 -11.63 -2.02
N LEU A 81 -1.08 -10.60 -2.35
CA LEU A 81 -0.09 -10.04 -1.42
C LEU A 81 -0.70 -9.23 -0.28
N ILE A 82 -1.89 -8.66 -0.51
CA ILE A 82 -2.62 -7.95 0.54
C ILE A 82 -3.27 -8.97 1.47
N GLU A 83 -3.86 -10.04 0.92
CA GLU A 83 -4.56 -11.09 1.67
C GLU A 83 -3.61 -11.95 2.52
N ASN A 84 -2.47 -12.39 1.99
CA ASN A 84 -1.52 -13.25 2.73
C ASN A 84 -0.75 -12.53 3.85
N LYS A 85 -0.84 -11.19 3.97
CA LYS A 85 -0.05 -10.43 4.95
C LYS A 85 -0.63 -10.44 6.38
N GLY A 86 -1.70 -11.20 6.61
CA GLY A 86 -2.35 -11.36 7.92
C GLY A 86 -1.88 -12.57 8.74
N GLY A 87 -0.91 -13.36 8.27
CA GLY A 87 -0.64 -14.70 8.80
C GLY A 87 0.73 -14.99 9.44
N ASP A 88 1.64 -14.02 9.59
CA ASP A 88 3.00 -14.31 10.10
C ASP A 88 3.40 -13.38 11.26
N ASP A 89 2.72 -13.54 12.40
CA ASP A 89 3.18 -13.16 13.73
C ASP A 89 3.12 -14.40 14.64
N GLU A 90 4.01 -15.38 14.42
CA GLU A 90 4.37 -16.32 15.48
C GLU A 90 5.85 -16.75 15.36
N PRO A 91 6.71 -16.40 16.32
CA PRO A 91 8.08 -16.92 16.37
C PRO A 91 8.05 -18.33 16.97
N LYS A 92 8.75 -19.28 16.33
CA LYS A 92 9.10 -20.56 16.92
C LYS A 92 10.59 -20.59 17.25
#